data_AF-A0A973PFV8-F1
#
_entry.id   AF-A0A973PFV8-F1
#
_cell.length_a   1.000
_cell.length_b   1.000
_cell.length_c   1.000
_cell.angle_alpha   90.00
_cell.angle_beta   90.00
_cell.angle_gamma   90.00
#
_symmetry.space_group_name_H-M   'P 1'
#
loop_
_entity.id
_entity.type
_entity.pdbx_description
1 polymer ?
#
loop_
_entity_poly.entity_id
_entity_poly.type
_entity_poly.pdbx_seq_one_letter_code
_entity_poly.pdbx_strand_id
1 'polypeptide(L)'
;MPRLAIGPDVPRELSALDEPVRRDAMVALRRFLLNAAGAPHPERVRGARDARTHTLALSGGHRGVVVRQRDAYWLRDVLPEPEAWAEARRLRIGINPVIGVIEEWDAEALERVEPALRRSAGASRLFDPICDGDLLALGIDVRALPLVRLITTEADVEAIEPLLPPTQHLPLAVLARGGSLAEAWQELDGCRALAEDPGTVDPDDFHAAMLRSPDRAVFVADKLQLDRVMSAPDWCTFLHPPQHRLARAPRYDQPVLVVGGAGTGKTLIALHRAAYLAERGKGPVLLVTFSQSLADDLSERLSEIVNDEVVRKRVEVGNPERLAVRIVADAEGKRPALVGPGSRTLAELTDEALRLLSRDTGDLLDDVVPGRKQ
;
A
#
# COMPACT_ATOMS: atom_id res chain seq x y z
N MET A 1 -21.35 -12.96 12.20
CA MET A 1 -20.41 -13.65 11.28
C MET A 1 -19.04 -13.03 11.49
N PRO A 2 -17.95 -13.81 11.47
CA PRO A 2 -16.61 -13.26 11.66
C PRO A 2 -16.27 -12.32 10.50
N ARG A 3 -15.67 -11.17 10.83
CA ARG A 3 -15.17 -10.20 9.87
C ARG A 3 -13.68 -10.46 9.69
N LEU A 4 -13.35 -11.27 8.69
CA LEU A 4 -11.98 -11.70 8.42
C LEU A 4 -11.28 -10.68 7.51
N ALA A 5 -10.12 -10.22 7.94
CA ALA A 5 -9.15 -9.50 7.14
C ALA A 5 -7.91 -10.35 6.92
N ILE A 6 -7.29 -10.20 5.75
CA ILE A 6 -6.11 -10.93 5.31
C ILE A 6 -4.93 -9.96 5.26
N GLY A 7 -3.80 -10.37 5.83
CA GLY A 7 -2.51 -9.67 5.76
C GLY A 7 -1.74 -9.95 4.46
N PRO A 8 -0.77 -9.10 4.12
CA PRO A 8 -0.03 -9.16 2.86
C PRO A 8 0.84 -10.41 2.72
N ASP A 9 1.35 -10.98 3.82
CA ASP A 9 2.22 -12.16 3.76
C ASP A 9 1.43 -13.47 3.53
N VAL A 10 0.15 -13.50 3.93
CA VAL A 10 -0.69 -14.71 3.92
C VAL A 10 -0.82 -15.36 2.53
N PRO A 11 -1.12 -14.64 1.42
CA PRO A 11 -1.19 -15.26 0.09
C PRO A 11 0.12 -15.94 -0.30
N ARG A 12 1.25 -15.26 -0.08
CA ARG A 12 2.59 -15.79 -0.37
C ARG A 12 2.88 -17.03 0.46
N GLU A 13 2.64 -16.98 1.77
CA GLU A 13 2.88 -18.08 2.70
C GLU A 13 2.02 -19.30 2.39
N LEU A 14 0.73 -19.12 2.11
CA LEU A 14 -0.16 -20.21 1.68
C LEU A 14 0.27 -20.79 0.34
N SER A 15 0.70 -19.94 -0.60
CA SER A 15 1.14 -20.39 -1.94
C SER A 15 2.38 -21.27 -1.88
N ALA A 16 3.23 -21.07 -0.87
CA ALA A 16 4.46 -21.82 -0.63
C ALA A 16 4.23 -23.22 -0.02
N LEU A 17 3.03 -23.51 0.48
CA LEU A 17 2.68 -24.81 1.03
C LEU A 17 2.50 -25.87 -0.07
N ASP A 18 2.74 -27.13 0.29
CA ASP A 18 2.41 -28.27 -0.55
C ASP A 18 0.93 -28.26 -0.95
N GLU A 19 0.62 -28.60 -2.19
CA GLU A 19 -0.72 -28.49 -2.77
C GLU A 19 -1.85 -29.13 -1.92
N PRO A 20 -1.69 -30.34 -1.33
CA PRO A 20 -2.72 -30.90 -0.44
C PRO A 20 -2.94 -30.04 0.82
N VAL A 21 -1.85 -29.57 1.44
CA VAL A 21 -1.90 -28.75 2.67
C VAL A 21 -2.53 -27.40 2.38
N ARG A 22 -2.12 -26.75 1.27
CA ARG A 22 -2.68 -25.48 0.80
C ARG A 22 -4.18 -25.58 0.58
N ARG A 23 -4.65 -26.64 -0.09
CA ARG A 23 -6.07 -26.87 -0.34
C ARG A 23 -6.87 -26.99 0.96
N ASP A 24 -6.37 -27.78 1.90
CA ASP A 24 -7.04 -28.01 3.19
C ASP A 24 -7.03 -26.75 4.07
N ALA A 25 -5.93 -25.98 4.07
CA ALA A 25 -5.85 -24.69 4.73
C ALA A 25 -6.89 -23.70 4.16
N MET A 26 -7.03 -23.63 2.82
CA MET A 26 -8.07 -22.83 2.18
C MET A 26 -9.49 -23.29 2.54
N VAL A 27 -9.74 -24.59 2.68
CA VAL A 27 -11.02 -25.12 3.17
C VAL A 27 -11.28 -24.66 4.61
N ALA A 28 -10.27 -24.73 5.48
CA ALA A 28 -10.37 -24.26 6.86
C ALA A 28 -10.69 -22.76 6.94
N LEU A 29 -10.01 -21.92 6.15
CA LEU A 29 -10.26 -20.47 6.07
C LEU A 29 -11.65 -20.15 5.55
N ARG A 30 -12.11 -20.82 4.49
CA ARG A 30 -13.47 -20.65 3.95
C ARG A 30 -14.55 -21.07 4.96
N ARG A 31 -14.32 -22.15 5.73
CA ARG A 31 -15.22 -22.55 6.83
C ARG A 31 -15.23 -21.51 7.94
N PHE A 32 -14.06 -20.99 8.32
CA PHE A 32 -13.94 -19.91 9.29
C PHE A 32 -14.72 -18.67 8.86
N LEU A 33 -14.47 -18.16 7.66
CA LEU A 33 -15.16 -17.00 7.09
C LEU A 33 -16.69 -17.14 7.13
N LEU A 34 -17.21 -18.32 6.79
CA LEU A 34 -18.64 -18.58 6.79
C LEU A 34 -19.23 -18.92 8.16
N ASN A 35 -18.42 -19.00 9.22
CA ASN A 35 -18.84 -19.56 10.51
C ASN A 35 -19.52 -20.94 10.37
N ALA A 36 -18.96 -21.79 9.50
CA ALA A 36 -19.51 -23.10 9.19
C ALA A 36 -19.15 -24.15 10.27
N ALA A 37 -19.92 -25.24 10.32
CA ALA A 37 -19.61 -26.37 11.18
C ALA A 37 -18.21 -26.94 10.87
N GLY A 38 -17.43 -27.22 11.93
CA GLY A 38 -16.04 -27.67 11.78
C GLY A 38 -15.06 -26.58 11.33
N ALA A 39 -15.43 -25.29 11.44
CA ALA A 39 -14.49 -24.20 11.34
C ALA A 39 -13.42 -24.29 12.44
N PRO A 40 -12.16 -23.92 12.14
CA PRO A 40 -11.13 -23.82 13.16
C PRO A 40 -11.49 -22.72 14.17
N HIS A 41 -11.04 -22.88 15.42
CA HIS A 41 -11.31 -21.93 16.48
C HIS A 41 -10.01 -21.22 16.88
N PRO A 42 -10.01 -19.89 17.05
CA PRO A 42 -8.84 -19.16 17.52
C PRO A 42 -8.46 -19.57 18.94
N GLU A 43 -7.23 -20.02 19.11
CA GLU A 43 -6.66 -20.46 20.38
C GLU A 43 -5.81 -19.35 20.99
N ARG A 44 -6.01 -19.06 22.28
CA ARG A 44 -5.23 -18.04 22.99
C ARG A 44 -3.79 -18.46 23.15
N VAL A 45 -2.89 -17.50 22.96
CA VAL A 45 -1.45 -17.73 23.09
C VAL A 45 -1.01 -17.44 24.53
N ARG A 46 -0.57 -18.48 25.25
CA ARG A 46 -0.02 -18.31 26.60
C ARG A 46 1.28 -17.52 26.54
N GLY A 47 1.36 -16.46 27.33
CA GLY A 47 2.55 -15.59 27.42
C GLY A 47 2.66 -14.57 26.27
N ALA A 48 1.60 -14.34 25.50
CA ALA A 48 1.63 -13.30 24.48
C ALA A 48 1.72 -11.89 25.07
N ARG A 49 2.48 -11.02 24.40
CA ARG A 49 2.60 -9.59 24.74
C ARG A 49 1.34 -8.78 24.44
N ASP A 50 0.46 -9.32 23.61
CA ASP A 50 -0.84 -8.78 23.28
C ASP A 50 -1.93 -9.84 23.48
N ALA A 51 -2.94 -9.51 24.30
CA ALA A 51 -4.03 -10.42 24.64
C ALA A 51 -5.00 -10.69 23.48
N ARG A 52 -4.94 -9.90 22.41
CA ARG A 52 -5.72 -10.08 21.19
C ARG A 52 -5.12 -11.13 20.26
N THR A 53 -3.86 -11.52 20.47
CA THR A 53 -3.19 -12.49 19.62
C THR A 53 -3.62 -13.92 19.93
N HIS A 54 -4.02 -14.62 18.88
CA HIS A 54 -4.45 -16.01 18.88
C HIS A 54 -3.71 -16.76 17.76
N THR A 55 -3.76 -18.08 17.78
CA THR A 55 -3.42 -18.89 16.61
C THR A 55 -4.64 -19.67 16.13
N LEU A 56 -4.70 -19.95 14.84
CA LEU A 56 -5.79 -20.68 14.21
C LEU A 56 -5.22 -21.95 13.56
N ALA A 57 -5.60 -23.13 14.04
CA ALA A 57 -5.18 -24.38 13.42
C ALA A 57 -5.70 -24.46 11.97
N LEU A 58 -4.80 -24.67 11.00
CA LEU A 58 -5.17 -24.83 9.59
C LEU A 58 -5.02 -26.31 9.19
N SER A 59 -4.00 -26.65 8.41
CA SER A 59 -3.73 -28.02 7.96
C SER A 59 -2.22 -28.32 7.96
N GLY A 60 -1.85 -29.60 7.97
CA GLY A 60 -0.47 -30.05 7.77
C GLY A 60 0.54 -29.46 8.75
N GLY A 61 0.16 -29.27 10.02
CA GLY A 61 1.04 -28.68 11.04
C GLY A 61 1.28 -27.17 10.89
N HIS A 62 0.49 -26.49 10.06
CA HIS A 62 0.55 -25.03 9.90
C HIS A 62 -0.61 -24.35 10.65
N ARG A 63 -0.34 -23.15 11.15
CA ARG A 63 -1.29 -22.33 11.90
C ARG A 63 -1.27 -20.90 11.39
N GLY A 64 -2.44 -20.27 11.39
CA GLY A 64 -2.56 -18.85 11.18
C GLY A 64 -2.24 -18.07 12.45
N VAL A 65 -1.46 -17.00 12.37
CA VAL A 65 -1.36 -15.99 13.44
C VAL A 65 -2.50 -15.01 13.26
N VAL A 66 -3.37 -14.90 14.26
CA VAL A 66 -4.62 -14.13 14.15
C VAL A 66 -4.74 -13.12 15.28
N VAL A 67 -4.94 -11.86 14.93
CA VAL A 67 -5.33 -10.82 15.89
C VAL A 67 -6.85 -10.74 15.94
N ARG A 68 -7.42 -10.90 17.13
CA ARG A 68 -8.87 -10.92 17.35
C ARG A 68 -9.30 -9.81 18.27
N GLN A 69 -10.29 -9.03 17.84
CA GLN A 69 -11.04 -8.14 18.71
C GLN A 69 -12.54 -8.24 18.40
N ARG A 70 -13.34 -8.64 19.40
CA ARG A 70 -14.78 -8.93 19.24
C ARG A 70 -15.03 -9.93 18.09
N ASP A 71 -15.70 -9.49 17.02
CA ASP A 71 -16.03 -10.22 15.81
C ASP A 71 -15.09 -9.93 14.63
N ALA A 72 -14.10 -9.04 14.82
CA ALA A 72 -13.07 -8.73 13.85
C ALA A 72 -11.83 -9.62 14.03
N TYR A 73 -11.36 -10.19 12.93
CA TYR A 73 -10.23 -11.11 12.88
C TYR A 73 -9.28 -10.68 11.78
N TRP A 74 -8.00 -10.50 12.10
CA TRP A 74 -6.95 -10.25 11.14
C TRP A 74 -6.02 -11.46 11.11
N LEU A 75 -6.05 -12.21 10.01
CA LEU A 75 -5.08 -13.27 9.74
C LEU A 75 -3.83 -12.61 9.18
N ARG A 76 -2.76 -12.59 9.98
CA ARG A 76 -1.52 -11.86 9.69
C ARG A 76 -0.51 -12.75 8.97
N ASP A 77 -0.30 -13.97 9.47
CA ASP A 77 0.59 -14.97 8.85
C ASP A 77 -0.04 -16.36 8.80
N VAL A 78 0.56 -17.24 8.01
CA VAL A 78 0.41 -18.70 8.00
C VAL A 78 1.80 -19.34 8.11
N LEU A 79 2.09 -19.92 9.27
CA LEU A 79 3.42 -20.43 9.62
C LEU A 79 3.35 -21.88 10.11
N PRO A 80 4.45 -22.64 10.07
CA PRO A 80 4.58 -23.88 10.83
C PRO A 80 4.22 -23.66 12.30
N GLU A 81 3.62 -24.66 12.94
CA GLU A 81 3.06 -24.52 14.29
C GLU A 81 4.03 -23.93 15.33
N PRO A 82 5.29 -24.39 15.48
CA PRO A 82 6.22 -23.81 16.44
C PRO A 82 6.50 -22.32 16.18
N GLU A 83 6.62 -21.94 14.90
CA GLU A 83 6.89 -20.58 14.46
C GLU A 83 5.67 -19.69 14.68
N ALA A 84 4.47 -20.16 14.35
CA ALA A 84 3.22 -19.44 14.62
C ALA A 84 3.05 -19.11 16.10
N TRP A 85 3.38 -20.04 17.00
CA TRP A 85 3.34 -19.78 18.44
C TRP A 85 4.40 -18.78 18.89
N ALA A 86 5.61 -18.84 18.33
CA ALA A 86 6.69 -17.89 18.66
C ALA A 86 6.38 -16.48 18.15
N GLU A 87 5.93 -16.36 16.90
CA GLU A 87 5.41 -15.14 16.28
C GLU A 87 4.32 -14.50 17.14
N ALA A 88 3.30 -15.29 17.46
CA ALA A 88 2.17 -14.80 18.25
C ALA A 88 2.55 -14.34 19.67
N ARG A 89 3.65 -14.86 20.24
CA ARG A 89 4.12 -14.44 21.57
C ARG A 89 4.86 -13.11 21.56
N ARG A 90 5.66 -12.86 20.51
CA ARG A 90 6.53 -11.69 20.44
C ARG A 90 5.83 -10.42 19.96
N LEU A 91 4.80 -10.58 19.13
CA LEU A 91 4.08 -9.46 18.53
C LEU A 91 3.29 -8.65 19.56
N ARG A 92 3.34 -7.33 19.41
CA ARG A 92 2.39 -6.40 19.99
C ARG A 92 1.67 -5.65 18.89
N ILE A 93 0.37 -5.45 19.08
CA ILE A 93 -0.47 -4.74 18.14
C ILE A 93 -0.90 -3.41 18.79
N GLY A 94 -0.98 -2.36 17.99
CA GLY A 94 -1.40 -1.03 18.40
C GLY A 94 -2.31 -0.39 17.35
N ILE A 95 -2.89 0.74 17.73
CA ILE A 95 -3.51 1.68 16.81
C ILE A 95 -2.77 2.98 17.05
N ASN A 96 -2.21 3.57 15.99
CA ASN A 96 -1.56 4.86 16.10
C ASN A 96 -2.60 5.90 16.55
N PRO A 97 -2.38 6.63 17.66
CA PRO A 97 -3.40 7.50 18.24
C PRO A 97 -3.67 8.77 17.41
N VAL A 98 -2.79 9.10 16.46
CA VAL A 98 -2.86 10.33 15.65
C VAL A 98 -3.52 10.06 14.30
N ILE A 99 -3.07 9.03 13.59
CA ILE A 99 -3.57 8.73 12.23
C ILE A 99 -4.51 7.52 12.18
N GLY A 100 -4.69 6.81 13.30
CA GLY A 100 -5.67 5.74 13.45
C GLY A 100 -5.40 4.49 12.62
N VAL A 101 -4.15 4.28 12.18
CA VAL A 101 -3.72 3.09 11.44
C VAL A 101 -3.25 1.99 12.40
N ILE A 102 -3.27 0.74 11.95
CA ILE A 102 -2.72 -0.39 12.70
C ILE A 102 -1.21 -0.30 12.77
N GLU A 103 -0.69 -0.57 13.96
CA GLU A 103 0.72 -0.74 14.22
C GLU A 103 0.98 -2.16 14.71
N GLU A 104 2.11 -2.73 14.31
CA GLU A 104 2.63 -3.97 14.86
C GLU A 104 4.14 -3.82 15.07
N TRP A 105 4.67 -4.45 16.10
CA TRP A 105 6.09 -4.47 16.37
C TRP A 105 6.51 -5.67 17.23
N ASP A 106 7.79 -6.00 17.18
CA ASP A 106 8.40 -7.04 18.00
C ASP A 106 8.69 -6.48 19.41
N ALA A 107 7.72 -6.63 20.31
CA ALA A 107 7.86 -6.18 21.68
C ALA A 107 8.95 -6.97 22.45
N GLU A 108 9.19 -8.23 22.09
CA GLU A 108 10.24 -9.03 22.72
C GLU A 108 11.64 -8.54 22.33
N ALA A 109 11.86 -8.22 21.06
CA ALA A 109 13.11 -7.64 20.61
C ALA A 109 13.36 -6.27 21.23
N LEU A 110 12.32 -5.43 21.32
CA LEU A 110 12.42 -4.11 21.93
C LEU A 110 12.82 -4.19 23.41
N GLU A 111 12.21 -5.11 24.17
CA GLU A 111 12.57 -5.39 25.58
C GLU A 111 14.02 -5.90 25.74
N ARG A 112 14.55 -6.64 24.74
CA ARG A 112 15.94 -7.12 24.76
C ARG A 112 16.97 -6.02 24.49
N VAL A 113 16.61 -5.01 23.71
CA VAL A 113 17.52 -3.89 23.35
C VAL A 113 17.55 -2.82 24.43
N GLU A 114 16.47 -2.64 25.17
CA GLU A 114 16.33 -1.62 26.22
C GLU A 114 17.50 -1.59 27.25
N PRO A 115 18.00 -2.72 27.79
CA PRO A 115 19.13 -2.70 28.73
C PRO A 115 20.46 -2.28 28.10
N ALA A 116 20.64 -2.50 26.79
CA ALA A 116 21.82 -2.03 26.07
C ALA A 116 21.78 -0.50 25.91
N LEU A 117 20.65 0.03 25.44
CA LEU A 117 20.41 1.48 25.33
C LEU A 117 20.54 2.18 26.69
N ARG A 118 20.02 1.59 27.76
CA ARG A 118 20.17 2.16 29.11
C ARG A 118 21.63 2.26 29.55
N ARG A 119 22.48 1.31 29.16
CA ARG A 119 23.91 1.31 29.51
C ARG A 119 24.72 2.30 28.67
N SER A 120 24.32 2.54 27.43
CA SER A 120 24.94 3.54 26.55
C SER A 120 24.40 4.95 26.76
N ALA A 121 23.25 5.10 27.43
CA ALA A 121 22.62 6.39 27.68
C ALA A 121 23.56 7.36 28.42
N GLY A 122 23.97 8.43 27.72
CA GLY A 122 24.77 9.52 28.26
C GLY A 122 23.93 10.58 28.97
N ALA A 123 24.61 11.65 29.40
CA ALA A 123 24.00 12.78 30.10
C ALA A 123 23.16 13.69 29.19
N SER A 124 23.46 13.73 27.89
CA SER A 124 22.69 14.44 26.88
C SER A 124 22.03 13.42 25.96
N ARG A 125 20.70 13.47 25.84
CA ARG A 125 19.94 12.54 25.01
C ARG A 125 19.30 13.27 23.84
N LEU A 126 19.14 12.55 22.73
CA LEU A 126 18.81 13.14 21.43
C LEU A 126 17.45 13.87 21.46
N PHE A 127 16.49 13.32 22.19
CA PHE A 127 15.11 13.83 22.24
C PHE A 127 14.80 14.68 23.48
N ASP A 128 15.76 14.92 24.39
CA ASP A 128 15.55 15.74 25.61
C ASP A 128 14.94 17.13 25.34
N PRO A 129 15.28 17.85 24.25
CA PRO A 129 14.69 19.16 23.95
C PRO A 129 13.20 19.13 23.58
N ILE A 130 12.65 17.96 23.26
CA ILE A 130 11.27 17.78 22.78
C ILE A 130 10.43 17.25 23.94
N CYS A 131 9.28 17.86 24.23
CA CYS A 131 8.45 17.41 25.35
C CYS A 131 7.68 16.12 24.99
N ASP A 132 7.26 15.34 26.00
CA ASP A 132 6.51 14.10 25.75
C ASP A 132 5.19 14.36 25.01
N GLY A 133 4.56 15.51 25.23
CA GLY A 133 3.33 15.90 24.52
C GLY A 133 3.53 15.99 23.01
N ASP A 134 4.64 16.55 22.55
CA ASP A 134 4.97 16.66 21.12
C ASP A 134 5.30 15.29 20.52
N LEU A 135 6.02 14.43 21.25
CA LEU A 135 6.29 13.06 20.80
C LEU A 135 4.99 12.24 20.70
N LEU A 136 4.09 12.35 21.67
CA LEU A 136 2.77 11.71 21.60
C LEU A 136 1.94 12.26 20.44
N ALA A 137 2.01 13.57 20.16
CA ALA A 137 1.35 14.20 19.02
C ALA A 137 1.95 13.78 17.66
N LEU A 138 3.17 13.24 17.66
CA LEU A 138 3.80 12.57 16.51
C LEU A 138 3.51 11.06 16.47
N GLY A 139 2.57 10.57 17.29
CA GLY A 139 2.11 9.20 17.25
C GLY A 139 3.06 8.20 17.91
N ILE A 140 4.06 8.67 18.65
CA ILE A 140 4.92 7.78 19.45
C ILE A 140 4.10 7.15 20.56
N ASP A 141 4.14 5.82 20.68
CA ASP A 141 3.37 5.11 21.70
C ASP A 141 3.92 5.45 23.09
N VAL A 142 3.03 5.67 24.06
CA VAL A 142 3.39 5.98 25.45
C VAL A 142 4.32 4.91 26.06
N ARG A 143 4.23 3.66 25.61
CA ARG A 143 5.08 2.53 26.04
C ARG A 143 6.45 2.56 25.38
N ALA A 144 6.60 3.23 24.24
CA ALA A 144 7.87 3.43 23.56
C ALA A 144 8.65 4.63 24.13
N LEU A 145 7.97 5.62 24.72
CA LEU A 145 8.59 6.82 25.30
C LEU A 145 9.79 6.52 26.22
N PRO A 146 9.73 5.56 27.18
CA PRO A 146 10.87 5.28 28.04
C PRO A 146 12.12 4.86 27.27
N LEU A 147 11.96 4.12 26.17
CA LEU A 147 13.06 3.69 25.30
C LEU A 147 13.54 4.85 24.42
N VAL A 148 12.62 5.64 23.85
CA VAL A 148 12.95 6.84 23.07
C VAL A 148 13.78 7.80 23.91
N ARG A 149 13.44 7.94 25.20
CA ARG A 149 14.18 8.75 26.17
C ARG A 149 15.53 8.18 26.57
N LEU A 150 15.98 7.03 26.05
CA LEU A 150 17.35 6.52 26.23
C LEU A 150 18.25 6.76 25.01
N ILE A 151 17.69 7.19 23.88
CA ILE A 151 18.39 7.38 22.62
C ILE A 151 19.32 8.57 22.70
N THR A 152 20.58 8.38 22.31
CA THR A 152 21.62 9.42 22.39
C THR A 152 22.15 9.88 21.04
N THR A 153 22.08 9.01 20.03
CA THR A 153 22.65 9.25 18.71
C THR A 153 21.68 8.90 17.59
N GLU A 154 21.92 9.41 16.38
CA GLU A 154 21.19 8.99 15.18
C GLU A 154 21.34 7.49 14.93
N ALA A 155 22.53 6.92 15.18
CA ALA A 155 22.78 5.49 15.05
C ALA A 155 21.92 4.63 16.00
N ASP A 156 21.57 5.14 17.19
CA ASP A 156 20.64 4.45 18.09
C ASP A 156 19.23 4.37 17.48
N VAL A 157 18.81 5.41 16.73
CA VAL A 157 17.51 5.44 16.03
C VAL A 157 17.51 4.45 14.86
N GLU A 158 18.58 4.42 14.06
CA GLU A 158 18.75 3.43 12.99
C GLU A 158 18.74 1.99 13.54
N ALA A 159 19.40 1.75 14.68
CA ALA A 159 19.49 0.42 15.27
C ALA A 159 18.13 -0.14 15.74
N ILE A 160 17.17 0.74 16.10
CA ILE A 160 15.83 0.33 16.53
C ILE A 160 14.78 0.42 15.42
N GLU A 161 15.13 0.90 14.23
CA GLU A 161 14.23 0.99 13.07
C GLU A 161 13.46 -0.33 12.82
N PRO A 162 14.11 -1.52 12.81
CA PRO A 162 13.41 -2.78 12.55
C PRO A 162 12.44 -3.19 13.67
N LEU A 163 12.52 -2.54 14.83
CA LEU A 163 11.79 -2.89 16.04
C LEU A 163 10.59 -1.98 16.31
N LEU A 164 10.44 -0.90 15.52
CA LEU A 164 9.36 0.07 15.66
C LEU A 164 8.56 0.18 14.36
N PRO A 165 7.24 0.45 14.45
CA PRO A 165 6.45 0.65 13.26
C PRO A 165 6.90 1.93 12.51
N PRO A 166 6.76 2.01 11.17
CA PRO A 166 7.09 3.20 10.38
C PRO A 166 6.49 4.50 10.88
N THR A 167 5.25 4.41 11.38
CA THR A 167 4.53 5.51 12.01
C THR A 167 5.24 6.10 13.22
N GLN A 168 6.13 5.37 13.87
CA GLN A 168 6.91 5.85 15.02
C GLN A 168 8.38 6.09 14.66
N HIS A 169 9.02 5.22 13.88
CA HIS A 169 10.44 5.41 13.58
C HIS A 169 10.70 6.56 12.58
N LEU A 170 9.82 6.79 11.59
CA LEU A 170 10.07 7.82 10.58
C LEU A 170 10.06 9.24 11.19
N PRO A 171 9.08 9.61 12.05
CA PRO A 171 9.14 10.89 12.75
C PRO A 171 10.39 11.02 13.64
N LEU A 172 10.77 9.97 14.36
CA LEU A 172 11.98 9.97 15.19
C LEU A 172 13.25 10.16 14.37
N ALA A 173 13.33 9.53 13.19
CA ALA A 173 14.48 9.65 12.29
C ALA A 173 14.64 11.08 11.74
N VAL A 174 13.54 11.77 11.43
CA VAL A 174 13.58 13.19 11.04
C VAL A 174 14.13 14.05 12.18
N LEU A 175 13.58 13.88 13.38
CA LEU A 175 14.02 14.64 14.56
C LEU A 175 15.48 14.35 14.93
N ALA A 176 15.93 13.11 14.77
CA ALA A 176 17.31 12.70 15.01
C ALA A 176 18.31 13.43 14.12
N ARG A 177 17.92 13.74 12.88
CA ARG A 177 18.71 14.53 11.91
C ARG A 177 18.61 16.04 12.12
N GLY A 178 17.97 16.49 13.19
CA GLY A 178 17.74 17.92 13.47
C GLY A 178 16.60 18.54 12.65
N GLY A 179 15.73 17.71 12.06
CA GLY A 179 14.51 18.18 11.40
C GLY A 179 13.49 18.75 12.38
N SER A 180 12.53 19.48 11.84
CA SER A 180 11.45 20.11 12.59
C SER A 180 10.32 19.13 12.95
N LEU A 181 9.51 19.49 13.95
CA LEU A 181 8.27 18.76 14.27
C LEU A 181 7.30 18.70 13.06
N ALA A 182 7.31 19.73 12.21
CA ALA A 182 6.47 19.76 11.02
C ALA A 182 6.90 18.71 9.97
N GLU A 183 8.21 18.57 9.73
CA GLU A 183 8.75 17.53 8.85
C GLU A 183 8.52 16.13 9.42
N ALA A 184 8.69 15.97 10.74
CA ALA A 184 8.39 14.71 11.41
C ALA A 184 6.91 14.32 11.29
N TRP A 185 6.01 15.31 11.37
CA TRP A 185 4.58 15.10 11.15
C TRP A 185 4.27 14.74 9.69
N GLN A 186 4.98 15.30 8.71
CA GLN A 186 4.80 14.94 7.29
C GLN A 186 5.14 13.46 7.02
N GLU A 187 6.18 12.93 7.66
CA GLU A 187 6.51 11.50 7.56
C GLU A 187 5.42 10.61 8.18
N LEU A 188 4.90 11.00 9.35
CA LEU A 188 3.75 10.32 9.95
C LEU A 188 2.52 10.37 9.03
N ASP A 189 2.20 11.54 8.48
CA ASP A 189 1.08 11.69 7.55
C ASP A 189 1.30 10.80 6.32
N GLY A 190 2.53 10.68 5.81
CA GLY A 190 2.89 9.79 4.70
C GLY A 190 2.49 8.32 4.93
N CYS A 191 2.37 7.88 6.18
CA CYS A 191 1.91 6.53 6.53
C CYS A 191 0.38 6.33 6.42
N ARG A 192 -0.39 7.39 6.15
CA ARG A 192 -1.87 7.33 6.07
C ARG A 192 -2.35 6.99 4.67
N ALA A 193 -3.21 5.97 4.53
CA ALA A 193 -3.72 5.54 3.21
C ALA A 193 -4.95 6.34 2.73
N LEU A 194 -5.64 7.00 3.65
CA LEU A 194 -6.84 7.81 3.41
C LEU A 194 -6.50 9.29 3.58
N ALA A 195 -7.03 10.16 2.73
CA ALA A 195 -6.76 11.60 2.82
C ALA A 195 -7.56 12.29 3.93
N GLU A 196 -8.68 11.70 4.35
CA GLU A 196 -9.55 12.28 5.37
C GLU A 196 -8.88 12.22 6.75
N ASP A 197 -9.13 13.25 7.56
CA ASP A 197 -8.75 13.25 8.97
C ASP A 197 -9.55 12.16 9.70
N PRO A 198 -8.91 11.21 10.40
CA PRO A 198 -9.62 10.21 11.19
C PRO A 198 -10.46 10.83 12.33
N GLY A 199 -10.24 12.11 12.66
CA GLY A 199 -10.85 12.76 13.81
C GLY A 199 -10.33 12.14 15.10
N THR A 200 -11.20 12.01 16.10
CA THR A 200 -10.83 11.31 17.34
C THR A 200 -10.67 9.81 17.08
N VAL A 201 -9.44 9.31 17.25
CA VAL A 201 -9.11 7.88 17.14
C VAL A 201 -9.51 7.16 18.42
N ASP A 202 -10.35 6.12 18.30
CA ASP A 202 -10.61 5.17 19.37
C ASP A 202 -9.49 4.09 19.36
N PRO A 203 -8.65 4.00 20.41
CA PRO A 203 -7.58 3.00 20.50
C PRO A 203 -8.09 1.56 20.63
N ASP A 204 -9.40 1.38 20.85
CA ASP A 204 -10.06 0.08 20.91
C ASP A 204 -10.94 -0.22 19.68
N ASP A 205 -10.98 0.63 18.64
CA ASP A 205 -11.69 0.33 17.38
C ASP A 205 -10.73 -0.26 16.32
N PHE A 206 -10.39 -1.53 16.52
CA PHE A 206 -9.47 -2.25 15.63
C PHE A 206 -10.06 -2.46 14.22
N HIS A 207 -11.38 -2.52 14.10
CA HIS A 207 -12.04 -2.63 12.81
C HIS A 207 -11.83 -1.35 11.98
N ALA A 208 -12.07 -0.18 12.56
CA ALA A 208 -11.81 1.09 11.89
C ALA A 208 -10.32 1.25 11.56
N ALA A 209 -9.42 0.83 12.45
CA ALA A 209 -7.98 0.86 12.18
C ALA A 209 -7.58 -0.01 10.98
N MET A 210 -8.11 -1.24 10.86
CA MET A 210 -7.89 -2.09 9.67
C MET A 210 -8.36 -1.41 8.39
N LEU A 211 -9.52 -0.75 8.40
CA LEU A 211 -10.01 -0.01 7.23
C LEU A 211 -9.11 1.17 6.84
N ARG A 212 -8.36 1.75 7.79
CA ARG A 212 -7.36 2.79 7.53
C ARG A 212 -5.99 2.24 7.12
N SER A 213 -5.78 0.92 7.23
CA SER A 213 -4.52 0.21 6.92
C SER A 213 -4.68 -0.82 5.78
N PRO A 214 -5.10 -0.41 4.57
CA PRO A 214 -5.30 -1.32 3.43
C PRO A 214 -4.00 -1.95 2.92
N ASP A 215 -2.83 -1.43 3.32
CA ASP A 215 -1.51 -2.02 3.11
C ASP A 215 -1.24 -3.22 4.01
N ARG A 216 -1.96 -3.34 5.14
CA ARG A 216 -1.77 -4.40 6.16
C ARG A 216 -2.94 -5.36 6.28
N ALA A 217 -4.16 -4.90 6.00
CA ALA A 217 -5.36 -5.67 6.26
C ALA A 217 -6.44 -5.37 5.22
N VAL A 218 -6.87 -6.40 4.49
CA VAL A 218 -8.01 -6.32 3.57
C VAL A 218 -9.11 -7.26 4.00
N PHE A 219 -10.30 -6.69 4.28
CA PHE A 219 -11.48 -7.48 4.62
C PHE A 219 -11.99 -8.27 3.41
N VAL A 220 -12.34 -9.53 3.67
CA VAL A 220 -12.96 -10.41 2.69
C VAL A 220 -14.41 -10.65 3.09
N ALA A 221 -15.35 -10.26 2.23
CA ALA A 221 -16.79 -10.38 2.52
C ALA A 221 -17.33 -11.79 2.26
N ASP A 222 -16.73 -12.51 1.31
CA ASP A 222 -17.17 -13.81 0.85
C ASP A 222 -16.00 -14.67 0.31
N LYS A 223 -16.32 -15.89 -0.12
CA LYS A 223 -15.33 -16.82 -0.66
C LYS A 223 -14.67 -16.31 -1.94
N LEU A 224 -15.39 -15.58 -2.78
CA LEU A 224 -14.86 -15.09 -4.05
C LEU A 224 -13.80 -14.01 -3.79
N GLN A 225 -14.06 -13.11 -2.84
CA GLN A 225 -13.07 -12.13 -2.42
C GLN A 225 -11.88 -12.78 -1.72
N LEU A 226 -12.11 -13.77 -0.85
CA LEU A 226 -11.03 -14.52 -0.22
C LEU A 226 -10.14 -15.19 -1.28
N ASP A 227 -10.72 -15.93 -2.20
CA ASP A 227 -9.98 -16.64 -3.25
C ASP A 227 -9.19 -15.65 -4.11
N ARG A 228 -9.77 -14.49 -4.41
CA ARG A 228 -9.12 -13.43 -5.17
C ARG A 228 -7.89 -12.86 -4.46
N VAL A 229 -8.01 -12.52 -3.17
CA VAL A 229 -6.87 -12.02 -2.38
C VAL A 229 -5.76 -13.06 -2.31
N MET A 230 -6.11 -14.35 -2.28
CA MET A 230 -5.13 -15.44 -2.20
C MET A 230 -4.47 -15.80 -3.53
N SER A 231 -5.12 -15.55 -4.67
CA SER A 231 -4.62 -15.95 -5.99
C SER A 231 -4.00 -14.81 -6.79
N ALA A 232 -4.44 -13.57 -6.56
CA ALA A 232 -3.92 -12.41 -7.28
C ALA A 232 -2.54 -12.02 -6.73
N PRO A 233 -1.64 -11.45 -7.57
CA PRO A 233 -0.40 -10.88 -7.08
C PRO A 233 -0.65 -9.81 -6.00
N ASP A 234 0.25 -9.71 -5.02
CA ASP A 234 0.08 -8.82 -3.84
C ASP A 234 -0.26 -7.38 -4.22
N TRP A 235 0.37 -6.87 -5.27
CA TRP A 235 0.18 -5.50 -5.76
C TRP A 235 -1.26 -5.20 -6.23
N CYS A 236 -2.07 -6.22 -6.54
CA CYS A 236 -3.47 -6.08 -6.88
C CYS A 236 -4.35 -5.75 -5.66
N THR A 237 -3.88 -6.08 -4.45
CA THR A 237 -4.66 -5.97 -3.22
C THR A 237 -4.04 -4.96 -2.25
N PHE A 238 -2.73 -5.07 -2.02
CA PHE A 238 -2.00 -4.29 -1.03
C PHE A 238 -1.19 -3.20 -1.73
N LEU A 239 -1.54 -1.95 -1.45
CA LEU A 239 -0.82 -0.76 -1.91
C LEU A 239 -0.23 -0.03 -0.73
N HIS A 240 1.01 0.46 -0.86
CA HIS A 240 1.59 1.33 0.15
C HIS A 240 0.70 2.58 0.38
N PRO A 241 0.65 3.14 1.60
CA PRO A 241 -0.30 4.19 1.93
C PRO A 241 -0.31 5.41 0.97
N PRO A 242 0.84 5.96 0.52
CA PRO A 242 0.84 7.03 -0.47
C PRO A 242 0.25 6.62 -1.83
N GLN A 243 0.54 5.40 -2.28
CA GLN A 243 0.02 4.84 -3.53
C GLN A 243 -1.50 4.66 -3.44
N HIS A 244 -1.98 4.11 -2.32
CA HIS A 244 -3.40 3.93 -2.06
C HIS A 244 -4.15 5.27 -2.07
N ARG A 245 -3.61 6.28 -1.37
CA ARG A 245 -4.18 7.63 -1.31
C ARG A 245 -4.33 8.23 -2.71
N LEU A 246 -3.26 8.14 -3.53
CA LEU A 246 -3.25 8.68 -4.89
C LEU A 246 -4.18 7.92 -5.85
N ALA A 247 -4.22 6.59 -5.75
CA ALA A 247 -5.05 5.77 -6.63
C ALA A 247 -6.54 5.89 -6.31
N ARG A 248 -6.90 5.97 -5.01
CA ARG A 248 -8.29 5.88 -4.53
C ARG A 248 -8.92 7.21 -4.10
N ALA A 249 -8.26 8.34 -4.35
CA ALA A 249 -8.84 9.66 -4.13
C ALA A 249 -10.22 9.81 -4.83
N PRO A 250 -11.32 10.17 -4.14
CA PRO A 250 -12.65 10.24 -4.77
C PRO A 250 -12.71 11.14 -6.00
N ARG A 251 -12.02 12.28 -5.95
CA ARG A 251 -11.86 13.22 -7.05
C ARG A 251 -10.58 14.02 -6.88
N TYR A 252 -10.16 14.66 -7.96
CA TYR A 252 -9.16 15.71 -7.93
C TYR A 252 -9.78 16.96 -8.53
N ASP A 253 -9.73 18.07 -7.80
CA ASP A 253 -10.34 19.33 -8.25
C ASP A 253 -9.49 20.03 -9.32
N GLN A 254 -8.25 19.59 -9.51
CA GLN A 254 -7.28 20.08 -10.48
C GLN A 254 -6.51 18.91 -11.12
N PRO A 255 -5.87 19.11 -12.29
CA PRO A 255 -4.95 18.13 -12.85
C PRO A 255 -3.85 17.74 -11.84
N VAL A 256 -3.51 16.46 -11.79
CA VAL A 256 -2.53 15.91 -10.84
C VAL A 256 -1.33 15.36 -11.56
N LEU A 257 -0.15 15.80 -11.14
CA LEU A 257 1.13 15.22 -11.54
C LEU A 257 1.64 14.33 -10.40
N VAL A 258 1.89 13.05 -10.70
CA VAL A 258 2.52 12.12 -9.76
C VAL A 258 3.98 11.92 -10.14
N VAL A 259 4.88 12.40 -9.28
CA VAL A 259 6.33 12.26 -9.44
C VAL A 259 6.85 11.22 -8.46
N GLY A 260 7.86 10.46 -8.87
CA GLY A 260 8.54 9.49 -8.00
C GLY A 260 9.70 8.83 -8.71
N GLY A 261 10.70 8.40 -7.95
CA GLY A 261 11.88 7.69 -8.48
C GLY A 261 11.54 6.39 -9.20
N ALA A 262 12.54 5.76 -9.82
CA ALA A 262 12.37 4.42 -10.37
C ALA A 262 11.89 3.44 -9.28
N GLY A 263 11.00 2.50 -9.62
CA GLY A 263 10.50 1.49 -8.68
C GLY A 263 9.42 1.95 -7.68
N THR A 264 9.08 3.24 -7.60
CA THR A 264 8.09 3.77 -6.63
C THR A 264 6.61 3.41 -6.90
N GLY A 265 6.34 2.56 -7.89
CA GLY A 265 4.98 2.08 -8.18
C GLY A 265 4.06 3.05 -8.94
N LYS A 266 4.59 4.06 -9.63
CA LYS A 266 3.79 5.00 -10.46
C LYS A 266 2.83 4.30 -11.42
N THR A 267 3.31 3.23 -12.07
CA THR A 267 2.49 2.41 -12.97
C THR A 267 1.34 1.72 -12.24
N LEU A 268 1.60 1.22 -11.02
CA LEU A 268 0.57 0.59 -10.19
C LEU A 268 -0.48 1.61 -9.77
N ILE A 269 -0.07 2.83 -9.38
CA ILE A 269 -0.99 3.93 -9.09
C ILE A 269 -1.91 4.19 -10.27
N ALA A 270 -1.36 4.27 -11.49
CA ALA A 270 -2.16 4.52 -12.70
C ALA A 270 -3.17 3.39 -12.98
N LEU A 271 -2.75 2.12 -12.85
CA LEU A 271 -3.63 0.96 -13.03
C LEU A 271 -4.77 0.94 -12.00
N HIS A 272 -4.43 1.08 -10.71
CA HIS A 272 -5.42 1.14 -9.64
C HIS A 272 -6.33 2.35 -9.75
N ARG A 273 -5.80 3.48 -10.20
CA ARG A 273 -6.60 4.69 -10.47
C ARG A 273 -7.62 4.42 -11.58
N ALA A 274 -7.19 3.79 -12.67
CA ALA A 274 -8.07 3.46 -13.79
C ALA A 274 -9.17 2.48 -13.36
N ALA A 275 -8.81 1.42 -12.62
CA ALA A 275 -9.75 0.47 -12.03
C ALA A 275 -10.78 1.17 -11.12
N TYR A 276 -10.30 1.99 -10.18
CA TYR A 276 -11.13 2.74 -9.25
C TYR A 276 -12.13 3.67 -9.96
N LEU A 277 -11.66 4.40 -10.98
CA LEU A 277 -12.51 5.28 -11.77
C LEU A 277 -13.55 4.51 -12.59
N ALA A 278 -13.20 3.35 -13.13
CA ALA A 278 -14.13 2.52 -13.90
C ALA A 278 -15.22 1.89 -13.02
N GLU A 279 -14.86 1.46 -11.80
CA GLU A 279 -15.78 0.87 -10.82
C GLU A 279 -16.81 1.90 -10.32
N ARG A 280 -16.36 3.13 -10.01
CA ARG A 280 -17.21 4.16 -9.39
C ARG A 280 -17.82 5.15 -10.37
N GLY A 281 -17.21 5.31 -11.53
CA GLY A 281 -17.65 6.24 -12.56
C GLY A 281 -18.82 5.72 -13.39
N LYS A 282 -19.37 6.62 -14.21
CA LYS A 282 -20.40 6.30 -15.21
C LYS A 282 -19.88 6.32 -16.65
N GLY A 283 -18.68 6.87 -16.86
CA GLY A 283 -18.07 7.07 -18.17
C GLY A 283 -16.86 6.17 -18.42
N PRO A 284 -16.34 6.19 -19.66
CA PRO A 284 -15.11 5.48 -20.00
C PRO A 284 -13.89 6.12 -19.34
N VAL A 285 -12.85 5.31 -19.15
CA VAL A 285 -11.54 5.71 -18.63
C VAL A 285 -10.51 5.41 -19.71
N LEU A 286 -9.67 6.38 -20.02
CA LEU A 286 -8.56 6.21 -20.97
C LEU A 286 -7.23 6.23 -20.21
N LEU A 287 -6.46 5.15 -20.32
CA LEU A 287 -5.11 5.01 -19.81
C LEU A 287 -4.13 4.94 -21.00
N VAL A 288 -3.31 5.98 -21.15
CA VAL A 288 -2.35 6.06 -22.26
C VAL A 288 -0.93 5.84 -21.73
N THR A 289 -0.16 5.05 -22.46
CA THR A 289 1.25 4.77 -22.17
C THR A 289 2.12 4.88 -23.42
N PHE A 290 3.44 4.77 -23.28
CA PHE A 290 4.41 5.14 -24.31
C PHE A 290 4.37 4.24 -25.56
N SER A 291 4.30 2.92 -25.41
CA SER A 291 4.35 1.98 -26.53
C SER A 291 3.14 1.06 -26.58
N GLN A 292 2.90 0.45 -27.74
CA GLN A 292 1.86 -0.56 -27.88
C GLN A 292 2.10 -1.78 -26.99
N SER A 293 3.34 -2.27 -26.92
CA SER A 293 3.69 -3.41 -26.07
C SER A 293 3.38 -3.12 -24.60
N LEU A 294 3.73 -1.92 -24.11
CA LEU A 294 3.44 -1.53 -22.75
C LEU A 294 1.92 -1.35 -22.54
N ALA A 295 1.18 -0.87 -23.53
CA ALA A 295 -0.27 -0.79 -23.44
C ALA A 295 -0.91 -2.18 -23.29
N ASP A 296 -0.43 -3.16 -24.05
CA ASP A 296 -0.89 -4.55 -23.96
C ASP A 296 -0.55 -5.15 -22.58
N ASP A 297 0.69 -4.98 -22.10
CA ASP A 297 1.11 -5.43 -20.77
C ASP A 297 0.26 -4.80 -19.64
N LEU A 298 -0.01 -3.49 -19.72
CA LEU A 298 -0.86 -2.79 -18.75
C LEU A 298 -2.32 -3.23 -18.83
N SER A 299 -2.80 -3.56 -20.03
CA SER A 299 -4.14 -4.11 -20.26
C SER A 299 -4.30 -5.48 -19.61
N GLU A 300 -3.29 -6.34 -19.68
CA GLU A 300 -3.27 -7.65 -19.01
C GLU A 300 -3.25 -7.49 -17.50
N ARG A 301 -2.34 -6.67 -16.97
CA ARG A 301 -2.26 -6.37 -15.52
C ARG A 301 -3.55 -5.77 -14.97
N LEU A 302 -4.20 -4.88 -15.73
CA LEU A 302 -5.47 -4.31 -15.31
C LEU A 302 -6.56 -5.39 -15.15
N SER A 303 -6.51 -6.45 -15.96
CA SER A 303 -7.44 -7.58 -15.85
C SER A 303 -7.20 -8.43 -14.59
N GLU A 304 -6.03 -8.36 -13.96
CA GLU A 304 -5.78 -8.96 -12.63
C GLU A 304 -6.44 -8.14 -11.50
N ILE A 305 -6.67 -6.84 -11.72
CA ILE A 305 -7.35 -5.94 -10.78
C ILE A 305 -8.87 -5.89 -11.03
N VAL A 306 -9.34 -6.05 -12.26
CA VAL A 306 -10.75 -5.86 -12.59
C VAL A 306 -11.33 -7.14 -13.21
N ASN A 307 -11.99 -7.94 -12.37
CA ASN A 307 -12.61 -9.21 -12.79
C ASN A 307 -14.01 -9.03 -13.38
N ASP A 308 -14.66 -7.91 -13.10
CA ASP A 308 -15.96 -7.59 -13.70
C ASP A 308 -15.72 -7.12 -15.13
N GLU A 309 -16.11 -7.95 -16.10
CA GLU A 309 -15.94 -7.67 -17.53
C GLU A 309 -16.64 -6.36 -17.97
N VAL A 310 -17.76 -6.00 -17.34
CA VAL A 310 -18.47 -4.75 -17.65
C VAL A 310 -17.66 -3.55 -17.18
N VAL A 311 -17.06 -3.65 -15.99
CA VAL A 311 -16.15 -2.60 -15.47
C VAL A 311 -14.88 -2.55 -16.31
N ARG A 312 -14.29 -3.71 -16.63
CA ARG A 312 -13.04 -3.83 -17.38
C ARG A 312 -13.13 -3.19 -18.77
N LYS A 313 -14.26 -3.36 -19.46
CA LYS A 313 -14.56 -2.75 -20.77
C LYS A 313 -14.66 -1.23 -20.74
N ARG A 314 -14.85 -0.61 -19.57
CA ARG A 314 -14.85 0.85 -19.44
C ARG A 314 -13.45 1.44 -19.51
N VAL A 315 -12.41 0.64 -19.28
CA VAL A 315 -11.03 1.12 -19.37
C VAL A 315 -10.43 0.76 -20.71
N GLU A 316 -10.14 1.78 -21.50
CA GLU A 316 -9.30 1.67 -22.68
C GLU A 316 -7.84 1.89 -22.27
N VAL A 317 -6.98 0.94 -22.63
CA VAL A 317 -5.53 1.07 -22.48
C VAL A 317 -4.91 1.17 -23.87
N GLY A 318 -4.10 2.20 -24.13
CA GLY A 318 -3.55 2.46 -25.46
C GLY A 318 -2.28 3.31 -25.46
N ASN A 319 -1.87 3.73 -26.64
CA ASN A 319 -0.77 4.70 -26.85
C ASN A 319 -1.27 5.92 -27.66
N PRO A 320 -0.54 7.04 -27.62
CA PRO A 320 -0.94 8.26 -28.32
C PRO A 320 -1.12 8.06 -29.83
N GLU A 321 -0.27 7.25 -30.46
CA GLU A 321 -0.25 7.06 -31.91
C GLU A 321 -1.52 6.36 -32.41
N ARG A 322 -1.91 5.23 -31.79
CA ARG A 322 -3.15 4.52 -32.14
C ARG A 322 -4.38 5.34 -31.82
N LEU A 323 -4.34 6.08 -30.71
CA LEU A 323 -5.43 6.98 -30.34
C LEU A 323 -5.61 8.06 -31.41
N ALA A 324 -4.53 8.70 -31.84
CA ALA A 324 -4.56 9.71 -32.90
C ALA A 324 -5.08 9.13 -34.23
N VAL A 325 -4.54 7.97 -34.65
CA VAL A 325 -4.97 7.30 -35.88
C VAL A 325 -6.47 6.95 -35.82
N ARG A 326 -6.97 6.46 -34.68
CA ARG A 326 -8.39 6.15 -34.51
C ARG A 326 -9.25 7.41 -34.59
N ILE A 327 -8.90 8.46 -33.85
CA ILE A 327 -9.66 9.72 -33.84
C ILE A 327 -9.78 10.29 -35.26
N VAL A 328 -8.67 10.34 -36.00
CA VAL A 328 -8.68 10.86 -37.38
C VAL A 328 -9.46 9.94 -38.30
N ALA A 329 -9.29 8.62 -38.16
CA ALA A 329 -10.01 7.66 -39.00
C ALA A 329 -11.53 7.71 -38.79
N ASP A 330 -11.98 7.85 -37.55
CA ASP A 330 -13.40 7.96 -37.20
C ASP A 330 -13.99 9.27 -37.73
N ALA A 331 -13.22 10.36 -37.70
CA ALA A 331 -13.65 11.67 -38.21
C ALA A 331 -13.71 11.74 -39.75
N GLU A 332 -12.75 11.13 -40.44
CA GLU A 332 -12.66 11.18 -41.91
C GLU A 332 -13.34 10.00 -42.63
N GLY A 333 -13.74 8.96 -41.89
CA GLY A 333 -14.29 7.73 -42.45
C GLY A 333 -13.27 6.85 -43.19
N LYS A 334 -11.98 7.18 -43.10
CA LYS A 334 -10.87 6.45 -43.71
C LYS A 334 -9.61 6.59 -42.87
N ARG A 335 -8.72 5.60 -42.90
CA ARG A 335 -7.44 5.73 -42.18
C ARG A 335 -6.58 6.86 -42.78
N PRO A 336 -5.93 7.68 -41.93
CA PRO A 336 -5.00 8.69 -42.40
C PRO A 336 -3.83 8.04 -43.16
N ALA A 337 -3.37 8.70 -44.22
CA ALA A 337 -2.18 8.26 -44.93
C ALA A 337 -0.95 8.52 -44.07
N LEU A 338 -0.04 7.53 -44.00
CA LEU A 338 1.26 7.72 -43.38
C LEU A 338 2.11 8.65 -44.27
N VAL A 339 2.86 9.53 -43.61
CA VAL A 339 3.78 10.50 -44.22
C VAL A 339 4.78 9.76 -45.12
N GLY A 340 4.73 10.02 -46.43
CA GLY A 340 5.63 9.44 -47.43
C GLY A 340 6.79 10.37 -47.81
N PRO A 341 7.75 9.92 -48.65
CA PRO A 341 8.84 10.76 -49.13
C PRO A 341 8.31 12.03 -49.81
N GLY A 342 8.72 13.21 -49.34
CA GLY A 342 8.25 14.52 -49.83
C GLY A 342 7.07 15.13 -49.09
N SER A 343 6.60 14.51 -48.01
CA SER A 343 5.57 15.06 -47.12
C SER A 343 6.15 16.07 -46.13
N ARG A 344 5.29 16.94 -45.58
CA ARG A 344 5.67 17.91 -44.54
C ARG A 344 6.36 17.21 -43.37
N THR A 345 7.37 17.84 -42.80
CA THR A 345 8.08 17.29 -41.63
C THR A 345 7.17 17.27 -40.40
N LEU A 346 7.47 16.41 -39.42
CA LEU A 346 6.72 16.39 -38.15
C LEU A 346 6.73 17.78 -37.49
N ALA A 347 7.83 18.52 -37.59
CA ALA A 347 7.96 19.89 -37.10
C ALA A 347 7.01 20.85 -37.81
N GLU A 348 6.92 20.80 -39.14
CA GLU A 348 5.99 21.62 -39.92
C GLU A 348 4.53 21.33 -39.59
N LEU A 349 4.18 20.04 -39.45
CA LEU A 349 2.82 19.63 -39.07
C LEU A 349 2.47 20.04 -37.63
N THR A 350 3.45 19.99 -36.72
CA THR A 350 3.26 20.38 -35.32
C THR A 350 3.07 21.89 -35.21
N ASP A 351 3.90 22.68 -35.89
CA ASP A 351 3.79 24.14 -35.94
C ASP A 351 2.45 24.61 -36.54
N GLU A 352 2.00 23.97 -37.63
CA GLU A 352 0.68 24.22 -38.21
C GLU A 352 -0.46 23.86 -37.24
N ALA A 353 -0.40 22.70 -36.59
CA ALA A 353 -1.39 22.29 -35.61
C ALA A 353 -1.46 23.25 -34.42
N LEU A 354 -0.32 23.75 -33.94
CA LEU A 354 -0.23 24.73 -32.85
C LEU A 354 -0.87 26.06 -33.23
N ARG A 355 -0.58 26.55 -34.45
CA ARG A 355 -1.25 27.75 -34.99
C ARG A 355 -2.76 27.57 -35.06
N LEU A 356 -3.23 26.42 -35.56
CA LEU A 356 -4.67 26.12 -35.65
C LEU A 356 -5.34 26.04 -34.27
N LEU A 357 -4.64 25.53 -33.26
CA LEU A 357 -5.13 25.43 -31.88
C LEU A 357 -4.97 26.73 -31.09
N SER A 358 -4.36 27.77 -31.66
CA SER A 358 -4.04 29.02 -30.97
C SER A 358 -3.27 28.79 -29.67
N ARG A 359 -2.32 27.85 -29.68
CA ARG A 359 -1.46 27.51 -28.53
C ARG A 359 0.00 27.78 -28.85
N ASP A 360 0.69 28.52 -27.98
CA ASP A 360 2.15 28.62 -28.01
C ASP A 360 2.77 27.45 -27.23
N THR A 361 3.79 26.81 -27.80
CA THR A 361 4.66 25.90 -27.06
C THR A 361 5.56 26.73 -26.16
N GLY A 362 5.25 26.82 -24.87
CA GLY A 362 6.32 26.99 -23.90
C GLY A 362 7.21 25.75 -23.94
N ASP A 363 8.53 25.94 -24.07
CA ASP A 363 9.70 25.05 -23.89
C ASP A 363 9.66 23.57 -24.35
N LEU A 364 8.56 23.06 -24.91
CA LEU A 364 8.37 21.62 -25.18
C LEU A 364 9.05 21.11 -26.45
N LEU A 365 9.64 21.99 -27.27
CA LEU A 365 10.22 21.62 -28.58
C LEU A 365 11.60 22.23 -28.89
N ASP A 366 12.23 22.96 -27.97
CA ASP A 366 13.49 23.67 -28.26
C ASP A 366 14.69 22.73 -28.55
N ASP A 367 14.60 21.44 -28.21
CA ASP A 367 15.72 20.50 -28.35
C ASP A 367 15.70 19.59 -29.59
N VAL A 368 14.75 19.74 -30.52
CA VAL A 368 14.77 18.96 -31.77
C VAL A 368 15.07 19.84 -32.97
N VAL A 369 16.33 20.27 -33.06
CA VAL A 369 16.90 20.77 -34.32
C VAL A 369 17.42 19.57 -35.12
N PRO A 370 16.81 19.22 -36.27
CA PRO A 370 17.35 18.17 -37.13
C PRO A 370 18.53 18.74 -37.91
N GLY A 371 19.78 18.43 -37.51
CA GLY A 371 20.94 18.83 -38.31
C GLY A 371 22.33 18.88 -37.68
N ARG A 372 22.55 18.52 -36.42
CA ARG A 372 23.92 18.36 -35.88
C ARG A 372 24.27 16.89 -35.68
N LYS A 373 25.14 16.37 -36.55
CA LYS A 373 25.94 15.19 -36.26
C LYS A 373 26.72 15.40 -34.95
N GLN A 374 26.61 14.46 -34.02
CA GLN A 374 27.75 13.91 -33.31
C GLN A 374 27.71 12.39 -33.44
#